data_AF-A0A3L7Q409-F1
#
_entry.id   AF-A0A3L7Q409-F1
#
_cell.length_a   1.000
_cell.length_b   1.000
_cell.length_c   1.000
_cell.angle_alpha   90.00
_cell.angle_beta   90.00
_cell.angle_gamma   90.00
#
_symmetry.space_group_name_H-M   'P 1'
#
loop_
_entity.id
_entity.type
_entity.pdbx_description
1 polymer ?
#
loop_
_entity_poly.entity_id
_entity_poly.type
_entity_poly.pdbx_seq_one_letter_code
_entity_poly.pdbx_strand_id
1 'polypeptide(L)'
;LKQQQKLEHLLSRPVTDFELSVRSRNCLAGMNIQSLGDLTRINEAELLAGKNFGETSLKEVRELMALHGLKVGQNINEKAGATSSSGGSQNDFRDLSPEEQATLQTPVADLNLSVRSRKCMSRLNITTVGELCQRTPDELMGAKNFGVTSLNEVRAKLGELGVRLRND
;
A
#
# COMPACT_ATOMS: atom_id res chain seq x y z
N LEU A 1 -21.88 -19.06 3.82
CA LEU A 1 -22.20 -18.62 5.20
C LEU A 1 -21.32 -19.33 6.25
N LYS A 2 -21.39 -20.66 6.45
CA LYS A 2 -20.59 -21.37 7.48
C LYS A 2 -19.06 -21.19 7.39
N GLN A 3 -18.49 -21.13 6.18
CA GLN A 3 -17.04 -20.93 6.00
C GLN A 3 -16.56 -19.53 6.41
N GLN A 4 -17.38 -18.50 6.20
CA GLN A 4 -17.02 -17.13 6.55
C GLN A 4 -17.00 -16.91 8.06
N GLN A 5 -17.97 -17.50 8.78
CA GLN A 5 -18.01 -17.49 10.25
C GLN A 5 -16.81 -18.22 10.86
N LYS A 6 -16.37 -19.34 10.25
CA LYS A 6 -15.19 -20.07 10.71
C LYS A 6 -13.91 -19.25 10.55
N LEU A 7 -13.77 -18.52 9.44
CA LEU A 7 -12.63 -17.64 9.20
C LEU A 7 -12.62 -16.45 10.17
N GLU A 8 -13.77 -15.79 10.36
CA GLU A 8 -13.92 -14.65 11.27
C GLU A 8 -13.60 -15.03 12.73
N HIS A 9 -14.08 -16.18 13.18
CA HIS A 9 -13.74 -16.71 14.49
C HIS A 9 -12.24 -17.02 14.64
N LEU A 10 -11.60 -17.49 13.56
CA LEU A 10 -10.17 -17.75 13.57
C LEU A 10 -9.35 -16.46 13.64
N LEU A 11 -9.74 -15.42 12.89
CA LEU A 11 -9.05 -14.13 12.89
C LEU A 11 -9.16 -13.40 14.23
N SER A 12 -10.27 -13.56 14.96
CA SER A 12 -10.45 -12.98 16.29
C SER A 12 -9.74 -13.75 17.41
N ARG A 13 -9.23 -14.96 17.14
CA ARG A 13 -8.53 -15.78 18.13
C ARG A 13 -7.16 -15.16 18.48
N PRO A 14 -6.82 -15.02 19.77
CA PRO A 14 -5.59 -14.35 20.18
C PRO A 14 -4.34 -15.17 19.87
N VAL A 15 -3.23 -14.51 19.55
CA VAL A 15 -1.94 -15.16 19.24
C VAL A 15 -1.38 -15.97 20.42
N THR A 16 -1.86 -15.70 21.64
CA THR A 16 -1.52 -16.45 22.86
C THR A 16 -2.10 -17.86 22.90
N ASP A 17 -3.18 -18.11 22.16
CA ASP A 17 -3.85 -19.42 22.10
C ASP A 17 -3.14 -20.41 21.17
N PHE A 18 -2.04 -19.99 20.55
CA PHE A 18 -1.29 -20.77 19.58
C PHE A 18 0.12 -21.08 20.09
N GLU A 19 0.67 -22.16 19.56
CA GLU A 19 2.00 -22.67 19.92
C GLU A 19 3.10 -21.83 19.25
N LEU A 20 3.38 -20.67 19.84
CA LEU A 20 4.53 -19.83 19.50
C LEU A 20 5.60 -19.90 20.59
N SER A 21 6.84 -19.56 20.29
CA SER A 21 7.85 -19.38 21.34
C SER A 21 7.50 -18.18 22.23
N VAL A 22 8.01 -18.18 23.48
CA VAL A 22 7.89 -17.05 24.40
C VAL A 22 8.47 -15.77 23.78
N ARG A 23 9.57 -15.90 23.02
CA ARG A 23 10.19 -14.81 22.25
C ARG A 23 9.21 -14.22 21.24
N SER A 24 8.62 -15.06 20.39
CA SER A 24 7.66 -14.64 19.37
C SER A 24 6.44 -13.96 19.98
N ARG A 25 5.84 -14.53 21.04
CA ARG A 25 4.72 -13.88 21.76
C ARG A 25 5.09 -12.50 22.31
N ASN A 26 6.25 -12.37 22.95
CA ASN A 26 6.69 -11.10 23.52
C ASN A 26 6.94 -10.04 22.43
N CYS A 27 7.47 -10.44 21.28
CA CYS A 27 7.71 -9.50 20.18
C CYS A 27 6.40 -9.10 19.50
N LEU A 28 5.46 -10.02 19.29
CA LEU A 28 4.13 -9.72 18.77
C LEU A 28 3.36 -8.77 19.70
N ALA A 29 3.37 -9.04 21.01
CA ALA A 29 2.76 -8.15 22.01
C ALA A 29 3.40 -6.76 22.01
N GLY A 30 4.73 -6.67 21.86
CA GLY A 30 5.45 -5.40 21.73
C GLY A 30 5.08 -4.58 20.49
N MET A 31 4.61 -5.25 19.43
CA MET A 31 4.09 -4.62 18.20
C MET A 31 2.57 -4.41 18.24
N ASN A 32 1.94 -4.63 19.41
CA ASN A 32 0.48 -4.58 19.58
C ASN A 32 -0.30 -5.55 18.67
N ILE A 33 0.30 -6.70 18.37
CA ILE A 33 -0.32 -7.79 17.60
C ILE A 33 -0.89 -8.78 18.61
N GLN A 34 -2.22 -8.84 18.70
CA GLN A 34 -2.92 -9.63 19.72
C GLN A 34 -3.68 -10.80 19.13
N SER A 35 -4.04 -10.74 17.85
CA SER A 35 -4.86 -11.75 17.16
C SER A 35 -4.25 -12.24 15.84
N LEU A 36 -4.74 -13.38 15.34
CA LEU A 36 -4.40 -13.83 13.98
C LEU A 36 -4.81 -12.78 12.92
N GLY A 37 -5.91 -12.06 13.17
CA GLY A 37 -6.37 -10.95 12.32
C GLY A 37 -5.31 -9.85 12.18
N ASP A 38 -4.64 -9.48 13.26
CA ASP A 38 -3.58 -8.47 13.24
C ASP A 38 -2.39 -8.92 12.37
N LEU A 39 -2.04 -10.21 12.45
CA LEU A 39 -0.99 -10.82 11.60
C LEU A 39 -1.34 -10.78 10.11
N THR A 40 -2.63 -10.81 9.75
CA THR A 40 -3.04 -10.65 8.35
C THR A 40 -2.90 -9.22 7.84
N ARG A 41 -2.80 -8.22 8.73
CA ARG A 41 -2.76 -6.78 8.40
C ARG A 41 -1.36 -6.17 8.42
N ILE A 42 -0.35 -6.93 8.85
CA ILE A 42 1.06 -6.52 8.90
C ILE A 42 1.88 -7.34 7.91
N ASN A 43 2.91 -6.74 7.30
CA ASN A 43 3.81 -7.48 6.43
C ASN A 43 5.01 -8.08 7.17
N GLU A 44 5.65 -9.03 6.52
CA GLU A 44 6.80 -9.73 7.08
C GLU A 44 8.03 -8.82 7.29
N ALA A 45 8.17 -7.77 6.46
CA ALA A 45 9.26 -6.81 6.60
C ALA A 45 9.05 -5.90 7.82
N GLU A 46 7.82 -5.52 8.13
CA GLU A 46 7.43 -4.76 9.32
C GLU A 46 7.62 -5.60 10.58
N LEU A 47 7.28 -6.89 10.53
CA LEU A 47 7.59 -7.82 11.61
C LEU A 47 9.11 -7.89 11.86
N LEU A 48 9.92 -8.05 10.81
CA LEU A 48 11.39 -8.07 10.91
C LEU A 48 12.00 -6.73 11.35
N ALA A 49 11.35 -5.60 11.05
CA ALA A 49 11.75 -4.29 11.54
C ALA A 49 11.43 -4.08 13.03
N GLY A 50 10.58 -4.94 13.61
CA GLY A 50 10.21 -4.92 15.01
C GLY A 50 11.41 -5.12 15.93
N LYS A 51 11.50 -4.32 16.99
CA LYS A 51 12.57 -4.42 17.98
C LYS A 51 12.58 -5.81 18.63
N ASN A 52 13.69 -6.53 18.47
CA ASN A 52 13.90 -7.91 18.95
C ASN A 52 13.12 -9.01 18.19
N PHE A 53 12.45 -8.68 17.09
CA PHE A 53 11.84 -9.69 16.22
C PHE A 53 12.90 -10.22 15.24
N GLY A 54 13.01 -11.54 15.12
CA GLY A 54 14.06 -12.18 14.32
C GLY A 54 13.52 -13.20 13.32
N GLU A 55 14.40 -13.73 12.49
CA GLU A 55 14.05 -14.67 11.42
C GLU A 55 13.43 -15.98 11.94
N THR A 56 13.87 -16.48 13.10
CA THR A 56 13.23 -17.62 13.76
C THR A 56 11.78 -17.32 14.17
N SER A 57 11.53 -16.13 14.75
CA SER A 57 10.17 -15.70 15.11
C SER A 57 9.29 -15.50 13.88
N LEU A 58 9.85 -14.98 12.78
CA LEU A 58 9.13 -14.87 11.51
C LEU A 58 8.73 -16.25 10.97
N LYS A 59 9.64 -17.21 11.02
CA LYS A 59 9.38 -18.58 10.56
C LYS A 59 8.24 -19.23 11.36
N GLU A 60 8.25 -19.11 12.68
CA GLU A 60 7.16 -19.61 13.55
C GLU A 60 5.80 -18.99 13.17
N VAL A 61 5.77 -17.67 12.97
CA VAL A 61 4.55 -16.95 12.58
C VAL A 61 4.05 -17.40 11.19
N ARG A 62 4.96 -17.60 10.22
CA ARG A 62 4.61 -18.11 8.89
C ARG A 62 4.03 -19.53 8.96
N GLU A 63 4.64 -20.42 9.72
CA GLU A 63 4.18 -21.79 9.90
C GLU A 63 2.80 -21.83 10.56
N LEU A 64 2.59 -21.01 11.61
CA LEU A 64 1.30 -20.86 12.26
C LEU A 64 0.22 -20.38 11.28
N MET A 65 0.51 -19.33 10.50
CA MET A 65 -0.43 -18.80 9.51
C MET A 65 -0.75 -19.85 8.44
N ALA A 66 0.28 -20.54 7.92
CA ALA A 66 0.12 -21.55 6.88
C ALA A 66 -0.71 -22.76 7.36
N LEU A 67 -0.53 -23.19 8.62
CA LEU A 67 -1.33 -24.26 9.25
C LEU A 67 -2.84 -23.93 9.22
N HIS A 68 -3.16 -22.64 9.32
CA HIS A 68 -4.52 -22.13 9.32
C HIS A 68 -5.02 -21.70 7.92
N GLY A 69 -4.23 -21.94 6.87
CA GLY A 69 -4.56 -21.53 5.50
C GLY A 69 -4.52 -20.02 5.28
N LEU A 70 -3.82 -19.30 6.15
CA LEU A 70 -3.65 -17.85 6.10
C LEU A 70 -2.22 -17.51 5.67
N LYS A 71 -2.04 -16.29 5.16
CA LYS A 71 -0.73 -15.72 4.92
C LYS A 71 -0.57 -14.44 5.73
N VAL A 72 0.63 -14.25 6.27
CA VAL A 72 1.01 -12.97 6.86
C VAL A 72 0.79 -11.90 5.80
N GLY A 73 0.05 -10.88 6.17
CA GLY A 73 -0.15 -9.76 5.29
C GLY A 73 -1.20 -9.92 4.17
N GLN A 74 -1.94 -11.03 4.12
CA GLN A 74 -2.98 -11.21 3.09
C GLN A 74 -4.10 -10.15 3.12
N ASN A 75 -4.24 -9.41 4.21
CA ASN A 75 -5.17 -8.31 4.39
C ASN A 75 -4.46 -6.96 4.64
N ILE A 76 -3.17 -6.85 4.28
CA ILE A 76 -2.45 -5.55 4.23
C ILE A 76 -3.09 -4.62 3.21
N ASN A 77 -3.87 -5.14 2.26
CA ASN A 77 -4.53 -4.31 1.25
C ASN A 77 -5.51 -3.28 1.86
N GLU A 78 -5.89 -3.39 3.14
CA GLU A 78 -6.64 -2.33 3.84
C GLU A 78 -5.74 -1.20 4.40
N LYS A 79 -4.41 -1.34 4.46
CA LYS A 79 -3.49 -0.27 4.92
C LYS A 79 -2.24 0.01 4.08
N ALA A 80 -1.89 -0.82 3.09
CA ALA A 80 -0.99 -0.43 1.98
C ALA A 80 -1.75 -0.24 0.66
N GLY A 81 -3.09 -0.26 0.73
CA GLY A 81 -4.02 0.17 -0.30
C GLY A 81 -4.95 1.25 0.25
N ALA A 82 -4.40 2.37 0.73
CA ALA A 82 -5.19 3.57 0.99
C ALA A 82 -5.65 4.27 -0.32
N THR A 83 -6.04 3.47 -1.32
CA THR A 83 -6.86 3.84 -2.48
C THR A 83 -7.57 2.60 -3.03
N SER A 84 -8.37 1.88 -2.23
CA SER A 84 -9.56 1.16 -2.75
C SER A 84 -10.45 0.63 -1.61
N SER A 85 -11.58 1.31 -1.39
CA SER A 85 -12.87 0.80 -0.88
C SER A 85 -12.90 0.14 0.51
N SER A 86 -13.59 0.63 1.56
CA SER A 86 -14.83 1.41 1.60
C SER A 86 -15.08 1.95 3.02
N GLY A 87 -15.49 3.21 3.16
CA GLY A 87 -16.06 3.71 4.41
C GLY A 87 -15.86 5.20 4.67
N GLY A 88 -16.51 6.06 3.87
CA GLY A 88 -16.70 7.49 4.18
C GLY A 88 -16.08 8.48 3.20
N SER A 89 -16.90 8.91 2.24
CA SER A 89 -16.73 10.10 1.36
C SER A 89 -15.44 10.23 0.55
N GLN A 90 -15.48 9.76 -0.70
CA GLN A 90 -14.96 10.48 -1.89
C GLN A 90 -15.38 9.75 -3.20
N ASN A 91 -16.56 10.13 -3.69
CA ASN A 91 -16.90 10.27 -5.11
C ASN A 91 -15.75 11.02 -5.85
N ASP A 92 -15.33 10.83 -7.11
CA ASP A 92 -15.84 10.17 -8.32
C ASP A 92 -14.64 9.86 -9.25
N PHE A 93 -14.42 8.62 -9.67
CA PHE A 93 -13.60 8.30 -10.87
C PHE A 93 -14.29 7.25 -11.77
N ARG A 94 -15.51 6.82 -11.41
CA ARG A 94 -16.26 5.79 -12.13
C ARG A 94 -17.22 6.34 -13.19
N ASP A 95 -17.41 7.66 -13.22
CA ASP A 95 -18.24 8.38 -14.22
C ASP A 95 -17.40 9.22 -15.22
N LEU A 96 -16.11 8.90 -15.35
CA LEU A 96 -15.24 9.61 -16.29
C LEU A 96 -15.55 9.22 -17.73
N SER A 97 -15.63 10.22 -18.59
CA SER A 97 -15.83 10.06 -20.03
C SER A 97 -14.74 9.17 -20.64
N PRO A 98 -15.00 8.50 -21.78
CA PRO A 98 -14.01 7.68 -22.46
C PRO A 98 -12.69 8.43 -22.76
N GLU A 99 -12.77 9.75 -22.95
CA GLU A 99 -11.63 10.63 -23.21
C GLU A 99 -10.73 10.79 -21.97
N GLU A 100 -11.32 10.90 -20.78
CA GLU A 100 -10.58 10.98 -19.52
C GLU A 100 -9.92 9.63 -19.16
N GLN A 101 -10.60 8.51 -19.45
CA GLN A 101 -10.01 7.17 -19.29
C GLN A 101 -8.79 6.96 -20.20
N ALA A 102 -8.86 7.42 -21.45
CA ALA A 102 -7.73 7.38 -22.37
C ALA A 102 -6.56 8.24 -21.85
N THR A 103 -6.87 9.41 -21.29
CA THR A 103 -5.88 10.29 -20.69
C THR A 103 -5.14 9.62 -19.52
N LEU A 104 -5.85 8.93 -18.63
CA LEU A 104 -5.25 8.24 -17.48
C LEU A 104 -4.38 7.04 -17.89
N GLN A 105 -4.70 6.39 -19.01
CA GLN A 105 -3.91 5.29 -19.56
C GLN A 105 -2.66 5.76 -20.33
N THR A 106 -2.54 7.07 -20.58
CA THR A 106 -1.38 7.63 -21.27
C THR A 106 -0.10 7.40 -20.44
N PRO A 107 0.95 6.81 -21.03
CA PRO A 107 2.24 6.66 -20.36
C PRO A 107 2.86 8.00 -20.00
N VAL A 108 3.47 8.12 -18.81
CA VAL A 108 4.20 9.35 -18.43
C VAL A 108 5.40 9.64 -19.34
N ALA A 109 5.85 8.66 -20.12
CA ALA A 109 6.87 8.83 -21.14
C ALA A 109 6.43 9.76 -22.28
N ASP A 110 5.12 9.82 -22.55
CA ASP A 110 4.50 10.60 -23.63
C ASP A 110 4.18 12.05 -23.19
N LEU A 111 4.27 12.36 -21.89
CA LEU A 111 4.07 13.71 -21.35
C LEU A 111 5.19 14.70 -21.74
N ASN A 112 6.14 14.33 -22.60
CA ASN A 112 7.31 15.13 -22.98
C ASN A 112 8.04 15.80 -21.80
N LEU A 113 8.03 15.14 -20.62
CA LEU A 113 8.67 15.64 -19.41
C LEU A 113 10.20 15.64 -19.55
N SER A 114 10.86 16.53 -18.79
CA SER A 114 12.31 16.57 -18.74
C SER A 114 12.91 15.23 -18.27
N VAL A 115 14.17 14.98 -18.65
CA VAL A 115 14.90 13.76 -18.25
C VAL A 115 14.94 13.61 -16.73
N ARG A 116 14.98 14.72 -15.98
CA ARG A 116 14.96 14.73 -14.51
C ARG A 116 13.61 14.24 -13.98
N SER A 117 12.52 14.83 -14.46
CA SER A 117 11.15 14.47 -14.07
C SER A 117 10.84 13.02 -14.43
N ARG A 118 11.23 12.55 -15.63
CA ARG A 118 11.07 11.16 -16.08
C ARG A 118 11.84 10.15 -15.22
N LYS A 119 13.09 10.47 -14.84
CA LYS A 119 13.87 9.61 -13.92
C LYS A 119 13.22 9.50 -12.55
N CYS A 120 12.54 10.54 -12.09
CA CYS A 120 11.81 10.50 -10.83
C CYS A 120 10.56 9.62 -10.94
N MET A 121 9.78 9.76 -12.01
CA MET A 121 8.60 8.91 -12.25
C MET A 121 8.98 7.42 -12.27
N SER A 122 10.04 7.07 -13.01
CA SER A 122 10.53 5.68 -13.05
C SER A 122 10.99 5.17 -11.67
N ARG A 123 11.58 6.00 -10.83
CA ARG A 123 11.99 5.62 -9.46
C ARG A 123 10.82 5.45 -8.50
N LEU A 124 9.77 6.24 -8.69
CA LEU A 124 8.53 6.15 -7.92
C LEU A 124 7.59 5.05 -8.44
N ASN A 125 8.05 4.27 -9.43
CA ASN A 125 7.25 3.26 -10.12
C ASN A 125 5.97 3.84 -10.76
N ILE A 126 6.01 5.10 -11.18
CA ILE A 126 4.93 5.79 -11.87
C ILE A 126 5.18 5.64 -13.38
N THR A 127 4.27 4.93 -14.04
CA THR A 127 4.35 4.59 -15.46
C THR A 127 3.25 5.25 -16.28
N THR A 128 2.11 5.56 -15.66
CA THR A 128 0.94 6.14 -16.32
C THR A 128 0.50 7.46 -15.67
N VAL A 129 -0.23 8.27 -16.43
CA VAL A 129 -0.85 9.51 -15.92
C VAL A 129 -1.80 9.21 -14.77
N GLY A 130 -2.54 8.09 -14.82
CA GLY A 130 -3.44 7.69 -13.75
C GLY A 130 -2.72 7.41 -12.42
N GLU A 131 -1.54 6.79 -12.46
CA GLU A 131 -0.70 6.61 -11.27
C GLU A 131 -0.14 7.94 -10.76
N LEU A 132 0.22 8.85 -11.68
CA LEU A 132 0.72 10.17 -11.33
C LEU A 132 -0.35 11.03 -10.64
N CYS A 133 -1.60 10.99 -11.13
CA CYS A 133 -2.72 11.74 -10.55
C CYS A 133 -3.09 11.25 -9.15
N GLN A 134 -2.74 10.02 -8.78
CA GLN A 134 -2.96 9.49 -7.43
C GLN A 134 -1.94 9.97 -6.41
N ARG A 135 -0.81 10.54 -6.86
CA ARG A 135 0.26 11.07 -6.00
C ARG A 135 0.01 12.52 -5.64
N THR A 136 0.48 12.89 -4.44
CA THR A 136 0.43 14.28 -3.98
C THR A 136 1.70 15.04 -4.37
N PRO A 137 1.62 16.37 -4.51
CA PRO A 137 2.80 17.22 -4.74
C PRO A 137 3.91 17.02 -3.71
N ASP A 138 3.54 16.81 -2.43
CA ASP A 138 4.46 16.62 -1.32
C ASP A 138 5.20 15.26 -1.43
N GLU A 139 4.50 14.19 -1.83
CA GLU A 139 5.12 12.89 -2.11
C GLU A 139 6.15 12.99 -3.23
N LEU A 140 5.83 13.74 -4.29
CA LEU A 140 6.75 13.95 -5.40
C LEU A 140 7.96 14.79 -4.97
N MET A 141 7.76 15.88 -4.20
CA MET A 141 8.86 16.69 -3.66
C MET A 141 9.75 15.93 -2.67
N GLY A 142 9.22 14.92 -1.97
CA GLY A 142 10.01 14.02 -1.13
C GLY A 142 10.96 13.11 -1.94
N ALA A 143 10.76 12.97 -3.25
CA ALA A 143 11.57 12.10 -4.08
C ALA A 143 12.97 12.70 -4.34
N LYS A 144 14.00 11.87 -4.15
CA LYS A 144 15.40 12.28 -4.33
C LYS A 144 15.65 12.78 -5.77
N ASN A 145 16.06 14.05 -5.89
CA ASN A 145 16.29 14.80 -7.13
C ASN A 145 15.02 15.29 -7.85
N PHE A 146 13.87 15.26 -7.18
CA PHE A 146 12.67 15.98 -7.59
C PHE A 146 12.66 17.35 -6.90
N GLY A 147 12.22 18.38 -7.61
CA GLY A 147 12.21 19.75 -7.07
C GLY A 147 11.10 20.58 -7.70
N VAL A 148 11.00 21.83 -7.28
CA VAL A 148 9.91 22.75 -7.67
C VAL A 148 9.77 22.88 -9.19
N THR A 149 10.87 22.92 -9.93
CA THR A 149 10.83 22.98 -11.41
C THR A 149 10.21 21.72 -12.01
N SER A 150 10.57 20.54 -11.51
CA SER A 150 9.99 19.26 -11.96
C SER A 150 8.51 19.15 -11.58
N LEU A 151 8.12 19.69 -10.42
CA LEU A 151 6.71 19.74 -10.01
C LEU A 151 5.90 20.64 -10.94
N ASN A 152 6.41 21.84 -11.26
CA ASN A 152 5.75 22.77 -12.16
C ASN A 152 5.64 22.21 -13.60
N GLU A 153 6.67 21.51 -14.09
CA GLU A 153 6.61 20.79 -15.37
C GLU A 153 5.47 19.76 -15.37
N VAL A 154 5.37 18.96 -14.31
CA VAL A 154 4.32 17.94 -14.17
C VAL A 154 2.94 18.59 -14.11
N ARG A 155 2.74 19.63 -13.30
CA ARG A 155 1.47 20.37 -13.22
C ARG A 155 1.06 20.96 -14.56
N ALA A 156 1.99 21.58 -15.29
CA ALA A 156 1.71 22.14 -16.61
C ALA A 156 1.24 21.06 -17.60
N LYS A 157 1.91 19.91 -17.62
CA LYS A 157 1.57 18.80 -18.51
C LYS A 157 0.28 18.09 -18.14
N LEU A 158 0.01 17.94 -16.85
CA LEU A 158 -1.27 17.41 -16.39
C LEU A 158 -2.41 18.38 -16.73
N GLY A 159 -2.19 19.69 -16.56
CA GLY A 159 -3.16 20.72 -16.92
C GLY A 159 -3.49 20.78 -18.42
N GLU A 160 -2.52 20.54 -19.31
CA GLU A 160 -2.74 20.40 -20.77
C GLU A 160 -3.68 19.23 -21.10
N LEU A 161 -3.64 18.17 -20.29
CA LEU A 161 -4.47 16.98 -20.41
C LEU A 161 -5.79 17.07 -19.64
N GLY A 162 -6.06 18.22 -18.99
CA GLY A 162 -7.26 18.41 -18.18
C GLY A 162 -7.27 17.64 -16.85
N VAL A 163 -6.14 17.07 -16.45
CA VAL A 163 -5.99 16.30 -15.20
C VAL A 163 -5.12 17.04 -14.18
N ARG A 164 -5.22 16.66 -12.91
CA ARG A 164 -4.48 17.30 -11.81
C ARG A 164 -3.91 16.26 -10.84
N LEU A 165 -2.89 16.67 -10.09
CA LEU A 165 -2.35 15.86 -9.00
C LEU A 165 -3.37 15.77 -7.85
N ARG A 166 -3.23 14.76 -7.01
CA ARG A 166 -4.05 14.62 -5.81
C ARG A 166 -3.71 15.75 -4.85
N ASN A 167 -4.72 16.49 -4.41
CA ASN A 167 -4.58 17.60 -3.45
C ASN A 167 -3.86 18.84 -4.02
N ASP A 168 -4.10 19.15 -5.30
CA ASP A 168 -3.52 20.25 -6.09
C ASP A 168 -4.54 21.29 -6.57
#